data_AF-A0A4V1FFY0-F1
#
_entry.id   AF-A0A4V1FFY0-F1
#
_cell.length_a   1.000
_cell.length_b   1.000
_cell.length_c   1.000
_cell.angle_alpha   90.00
_cell.angle_beta   90.00
_cell.angle_gamma   90.00
#
_symmetry.space_group_name_H-M   'P 1'
#
loop_
_entity.id
_entity.type
_entity.pdbx_description
1 polymer ?
#
loop_
_entity_poly.entity_id
_entity_poly.type
_entity_poly.pdbx_seq_one_letter_code
_entity_poly.pdbx_strand_id
1 'polypeptide(L)'
;MTYDENNKQNPYWLTEFFCSADFSARAVVFFSSNFTSNRAITKGILKALITLRDEGVAIKRDHFVEANKYLNISGGAMVLDLLEEDDVREMIEKRLRKVFSLEGVSI
;
A
#
# COMPACT_ATOMS: atom_id res chain seq x y z
N MET A 1 2.61 -11.90 6.16
CA MET A 1 2.81 -10.44 5.97
C MET A 1 3.25 -9.72 7.23
N THR A 2 2.55 -9.91 8.34
CA THR A 2 2.76 -9.19 9.61
C THR A 2 3.85 -9.75 10.51
N TYR A 3 4.38 -10.96 10.25
CA TYR A 3 5.53 -11.49 11.00
C TYR A 3 6.74 -10.55 10.88
N ASP A 4 7.36 -10.18 12.00
CA ASP A 4 8.52 -9.30 12.07
C ASP A 4 9.78 -10.10 12.47
N GLU A 5 10.63 -10.38 11.48
CA GLU A 5 11.89 -11.13 11.66
C GLU A 5 12.85 -10.50 12.66
N ASN A 6 12.74 -9.18 12.85
CA ASN A 6 13.65 -8.39 13.65
C ASN A 6 13.26 -8.36 15.12
N ASN A 7 12.01 -8.70 15.46
CA ASN A 7 11.56 -8.83 16.85
C ASN A 7 11.66 -10.30 17.29
N LYS A 8 12.83 -10.70 17.82
CA LYS A 8 13.06 -12.10 18.25
C LYS A 8 12.24 -12.51 19.48
N GLN A 9 11.84 -11.56 20.33
CA GLN A 9 11.09 -11.85 21.54
C GLN A 9 9.62 -12.11 21.24
N ASN A 10 9.00 -11.29 20.37
CA ASN A 10 7.65 -11.50 19.89
C ASN A 10 7.56 -11.15 18.41
N PRO A 11 7.78 -12.11 17.49
CA PRO A 11 7.73 -11.84 16.06
C PRO A 11 6.29 -11.67 15.53
N TYR A 12 5.25 -11.97 16.32
CA TYR A 12 3.84 -11.87 15.93
C TYR A 12 3.14 -10.61 16.43
N TRP A 13 3.85 -9.71 17.12
CA TRP A 13 3.31 -8.50 17.73
C TRP A 13 2.45 -7.63 16.79
N LEU A 14 2.81 -7.51 15.51
CA LEU A 14 2.02 -6.78 14.51
C LEU A 14 0.69 -7.49 14.19
N THR A 15 0.70 -8.83 14.16
CA THR A 15 -0.52 -9.63 14.01
C THR A 15 -1.42 -9.45 15.22
N GLU A 16 -0.86 -9.50 16.42
CA GLU A 16 -1.60 -9.30 17.68
C GLU A 16 -2.25 -7.92 17.70
N PHE A 17 -1.50 -6.86 17.35
CA PHE A 17 -2.07 -5.52 17.21
C PHE A 17 -3.21 -5.48 16.19
N PHE A 18 -3.02 -6.07 15.01
CA PHE A 18 -4.03 -6.04 13.96
C PHE A 18 -5.33 -6.73 14.42
N CYS A 19 -5.20 -7.91 15.05
CA CYS A 19 -6.31 -8.71 15.55
C CYS A 19 -6.91 -8.23 16.87
N SER A 20 -6.27 -7.27 17.57
CA SER A 20 -6.69 -6.82 18.91
C SER A 20 -8.07 -6.17 18.97
N ALA A 21 -8.59 -5.68 17.85
CA ALA A 21 -9.93 -5.09 17.79
C ALA A 21 -10.52 -5.19 16.38
N ASP A 22 -11.81 -5.53 16.31
CA ASP A 22 -12.64 -5.59 15.09
C ASP A 22 -11.88 -6.10 13.85
N PHE A 23 -11.35 -7.32 13.97
CA PHE A 23 -10.49 -7.94 12.97
C PHE A 23 -11.17 -8.01 11.60
N SER A 24 -12.45 -8.41 11.54
CA SER A 24 -13.18 -8.56 10.28
C SER A 24 -13.29 -7.22 9.55
N ALA A 25 -13.68 -6.15 10.25
CA ALA A 25 -13.76 -4.83 9.64
C ALA A 25 -12.38 -4.35 9.19
N ARG A 26 -11.36 -4.45 10.04
CA ARG A 26 -9.98 -4.03 9.71
C ARG A 26 -9.45 -4.80 8.50
N ALA A 27 -9.64 -6.12 8.45
CA ALA A 27 -9.20 -6.96 7.35
C ALA A 27 -9.79 -6.52 6.01
N VAL A 28 -11.11 -6.26 5.97
CA VAL A 28 -11.79 -5.84 4.74
C VAL A 28 -11.23 -4.52 4.19
N VAL A 29 -10.99 -3.51 5.04
CA VAL A 29 -10.47 -2.23 4.54
C VAL A 29 -8.99 -2.24 4.29
N PHE A 30 -8.24 -2.95 5.12
CA PHE A 30 -6.79 -2.94 5.05
C PHE A 30 -6.33 -3.72 3.82
N PHE A 31 -6.88 -4.92 3.59
CA PHE A 31 -6.47 -5.79 2.48
C PHE A 31 -7.16 -5.49 1.14
N SER A 32 -8.04 -4.49 1.06
CA SER A 32 -8.64 -4.06 -0.21
C SER A 32 -7.70 -3.21 -1.08
N SER A 33 -6.55 -2.76 -0.55
CA SER A 33 -5.52 -2.07 -1.33
C SER A 33 -4.44 -3.05 -1.80
N ASN A 34 -4.11 -2.98 -3.09
CA ASN A 34 -3.04 -3.79 -3.69
C ASN A 34 -1.66 -3.55 -3.02
N PHE A 35 -1.38 -2.34 -2.53
CA PHE A 35 -0.12 -2.03 -1.86
C PHE A 35 0.07 -2.80 -0.55
N THR A 36 -1.03 -3.15 0.13
CA THR A 36 -0.97 -3.97 1.35
C THR A 36 -0.68 -5.44 1.09
N SER A 37 -0.34 -5.83 -0.14
CA SER A 37 0.32 -7.11 -0.45
C SER A 37 1.85 -7.03 -0.31
N ASN A 38 2.42 -5.81 -0.27
CA ASN A 38 3.84 -5.61 -0.02
C ASN A 38 4.13 -5.64 1.48
N ARG A 39 5.04 -6.53 1.87
CA ARG A 39 5.36 -6.77 3.28
C ARG A 39 5.99 -5.56 3.98
N ALA A 40 6.82 -4.79 3.29
CA ALA A 40 7.43 -3.58 3.86
C ALA A 40 6.37 -2.52 4.12
N ILE A 41 5.47 -2.30 3.15
CA ILE A 41 4.36 -1.34 3.28
C ILE A 41 3.46 -1.72 4.45
N THR A 42 3.00 -2.98 4.50
CA THR A 42 2.13 -3.44 5.59
C THR A 42 2.79 -3.31 6.96
N LYS A 43 4.05 -3.73 7.10
CA LYS A 43 4.78 -3.56 8.37
C LYS A 43 4.93 -2.07 8.73
N GLY A 44 5.20 -1.21 7.76
CA GLY A 44 5.31 0.24 7.95
C GLY A 44 4.02 0.87 8.47
N ILE A 45 2.87 0.56 7.84
CA ILE A 45 1.57 1.09 8.29
C ILE A 45 1.26 0.63 9.72
N LEU A 46 1.41 -0.67 10.01
CA LEU A 46 1.10 -1.18 11.35
C LEU A 46 2.02 -0.59 12.42
N LYS A 47 3.31 -0.42 12.13
CA LYS A 47 4.25 0.26 13.03
C LYS A 47 3.83 1.70 13.31
N ALA A 48 3.47 2.46 12.28
CA ALA A 48 2.99 3.84 12.44
C ALA A 48 1.72 3.92 13.30
N LEU A 49 0.74 3.04 13.06
CA LEU A 49 -0.49 3.01 13.85
C LEU A 49 -0.24 2.59 15.31
N ILE A 50 0.72 1.69 15.56
CA ILE A 50 1.11 1.31 16.92
C ILE A 50 1.80 2.47 17.63
N THR A 51 2.70 3.19 16.97
CA THR A 51 3.32 4.41 17.53
C THR A 51 2.25 5.41 17.97
N LEU A 52 1.28 5.71 17.10
CA LEU A 52 0.17 6.61 17.45
C LEU A 52 -0.68 6.08 18.62
N ARG A 53 -0.93 4.77 18.67
CA ARG A 53 -1.63 4.14 19.80
C ARG A 53 -0.87 4.36 21.11
N ASP A 54 0.44 4.15 21.08
CA ASP A 54 1.31 4.27 22.25
C ASP A 54 1.44 5.74 22.71
N GLU A 55 1.21 6.70 21.81
CA GLU A 55 1.03 8.13 22.09
C GLU A 55 -0.38 8.49 22.62
N GLY A 56 -1.27 7.52 22.78
CA GLY A 56 -2.62 7.69 23.34
C GLY A 56 -3.74 7.83 22.31
N VAL A 57 -3.47 7.69 21.00
CA VAL A 57 -4.49 7.76 19.96
C VAL A 57 -5.32 6.47 19.91
N ALA A 58 -6.65 6.60 20.00
CA ALA A 58 -7.55 5.47 19.84
C ALA A 58 -7.64 5.01 18.37
N ILE A 59 -6.88 3.98 18.01
CA ILE A 59 -6.83 3.47 16.63
C ILE A 59 -8.12 2.75 16.21
N LYS A 60 -8.89 3.44 15.38
CA LYS A 60 -10.13 2.98 14.73
C LYS A 60 -9.93 2.60 13.27
N ARG A 61 -10.93 1.95 12.68
CA ARG A 61 -11.02 1.57 11.26
C ARG A 61 -10.63 2.71 10.30
N ASP A 62 -11.05 3.94 10.58
CA ASP A 62 -10.83 5.08 9.69
C ASP A 62 -9.35 5.40 9.46
N HIS A 63 -8.48 5.11 10.44
CA HIS A 63 -7.03 5.30 10.28
C HIS A 63 -6.42 4.31 9.28
N PHE A 64 -6.94 3.07 9.23
CA PHE A 64 -6.53 2.09 8.21
C PHE A 64 -7.01 2.51 6.82
N VAL A 65 -8.24 3.03 6.73
CA VAL A 65 -8.79 3.57 5.47
C VAL A 65 -7.94 4.73 4.97
N GLU A 66 -7.58 5.66 5.85
CA GLU A 66 -6.80 6.84 5.47
C GLU A 66 -5.37 6.48 5.06
N ALA A 67 -4.70 5.58 5.79
CA ALA A 67 -3.37 5.08 5.40
C ALA A 67 -3.38 4.45 3.99
N ASN A 68 -4.42 3.66 3.68
CA ASN A 68 -4.56 3.06 2.36
C ASN A 68 -4.84 4.08 1.26
N LYS A 69 -5.70 5.08 1.51
CA LYS A 69 -5.96 6.17 0.56
C LYS A 69 -4.68 6.94 0.24
N TYR A 70 -3.94 7.34 1.28
CA TYR A 70 -2.72 8.11 1.13
C TYR A 70 -1.68 7.38 0.27
N LEU A 71 -1.46 6.09 0.54
CA LEU A 71 -0.48 5.29 -0.21
C LEU A 71 -0.94 4.95 -1.63
N ASN A 72 -2.24 4.76 -1.86
CA ASN A 72 -2.77 4.55 -3.20
C ASN A 72 -2.50 5.76 -4.12
N ILE A 73 -2.61 6.99 -3.58
CA ILE A 73 -2.37 8.22 -4.34
C ILE A 73 -0.88 8.50 -4.44
N SER A 74 -0.19 8.59 -3.29
CA SER A 74 1.21 8.99 -3.23
C SER A 74 2.13 7.94 -3.85
N GLY A 75 1.82 6.65 -3.69
CA GLY A 75 2.59 5.56 -4.30
C GLY A 75 2.54 5.61 -5.82
N GLY A 76 1.40 5.99 -6.41
CA GLY A 76 1.31 6.20 -7.87
C GLY A 76 2.20 7.34 -8.35
N ALA A 77 2.13 8.50 -7.67
CA ALA A 77 2.97 9.65 -8.00
C ALA A 77 4.47 9.35 -7.85
N MET A 78 4.87 8.75 -6.72
CA MET A 78 6.27 8.37 -6.48
C MET A 78 6.79 7.35 -7.50
N VAL A 79 5.96 6.39 -7.92
CA VAL A 79 6.35 5.45 -8.99
C VAL A 79 6.59 6.19 -10.30
N LEU A 80 5.72 7.14 -10.67
CA LEU A 80 5.89 7.94 -11.89
C LEU A 80 7.18 8.77 -11.86
N ASP A 81 7.52 9.36 -10.72
CA ASP A 81 8.75 10.17 -10.55
C ASP A 81 10.04 9.34 -10.66
N LEU A 82 9.95 8.01 -10.51
CA LEU A 82 11.08 7.09 -10.60
C LEU A 82 11.28 6.48 -11.99
N LEU A 83 10.33 6.70 -12.91
CA LEU A 83 10.42 6.15 -14.26
C LEU A 83 11.44 6.91 -15.11
N GLU A 84 12.15 6.18 -15.97
CA GLU A 84 12.99 6.81 -16.99
C GLU A 84 12.13 7.35 -18.14
N GLU A 85 12.69 8.27 -18.94
CA GLU A 85 11.97 8.86 -20.08
C GLU A 85 11.41 7.81 -21.04
N ASP A 86 12.21 6.78 -21.34
CA ASP A 86 11.83 5.70 -22.25
C ASP A 86 10.68 4.85 -21.69
N ASP A 87 10.64 4.58 -20.37
CA ASP A 87 9.54 3.87 -19.71
C ASP A 87 8.24 4.66 -19.85
N VAL A 88 8.31 5.98 -19.60
CA VAL A 88 7.16 6.88 -19.73
C VAL A 88 6.68 6.91 -21.18
N ARG A 89 7.59 7.03 -22.15
CA ARG A 89 7.25 7.00 -23.58
C ARG A 89 6.51 5.71 -23.93
N GLU A 90 7.06 4.55 -23.59
CA GLU A 90 6.44 3.26 -23.93
C GLU A 90 5.06 3.10 -23.30
N MET A 91 4.92 3.47 -22.02
CA MET A 91 3.64 3.42 -21.30
C MET A 91 2.57 4.28 -21.98
N ILE A 92 2.92 5.51 -22.38
CA ILE A 92 1.99 6.45 -23.04
C ILE A 92 1.67 5.98 -24.45
N GLU A 93 2.66 5.61 -25.26
CA GLU A 93 2.44 5.12 -26.63
C GLU A 93 1.51 3.90 -26.64
N LYS A 94 1.78 2.91 -25.78
CA LYS A 94 0.95 1.71 -25.65
C LYS A 94 -0.49 2.06 -25.31
N ARG A 95 -0.70 3.01 -24.39
CA ARG A 95 -2.05 3.45 -24.00
C ARG A 95 -2.76 4.16 -25.15
N LEU A 96 -2.11 5.08 -25.84
CA LEU A 96 -2.69 5.83 -26.94
C LEU A 96 -3.02 4.93 -28.13
N ARG A 97 -2.12 4.00 -28.49
CA ARG A 97 -2.38 3.02 -29.56
C ARG A 97 -3.61 2.17 -29.26
N LYS A 98 -3.77 1.71 -28.02
CA LYS A 98 -4.95 0.94 -27.60
C LYS A 98 -6.24 1.76 -27.63
N VAL A 99 -6.21 3.00 -27.13
CA VAL A 99 -7.41 3.85 -27.01
C VAL A 99 -7.89 4.35 -28.38
N PHE A 100 -6.95 4.67 -29.28
CA PHE A 100 -7.25 5.22 -30.60
C PHE A 100 -7.12 4.19 -31.73
N SER A 101 -6.99 2.89 -31.40
CA SER A 101 -6.88 1.79 -32.36
C SER A 101 -5.80 2.00 -33.44
N LEU A 102 -4.62 2.48 -33.04
CA LEU A 102 -3.50 2.78 -33.95
C LEU A 102 -2.68 1.54 -34.32
N GLU A 103 -3.26 0.34 -34.23
CA GLU A 103 -2.61 -0.93 -34.59
C GLU A 103 -2.48 -1.02 -36.11
N GLY A 104 -1.29 -0.73 -36.64
CA GLY A 104 -0.98 -0.78 -38.08
C GLY A 104 -0.13 0.37 -38.62
N VAL A 105 0.16 1.41 -37.83
CA VAL A 105 1.07 2.48 -38.25
C VAL A 105 2.52 2.09 -37.90
N SER A 106 3.22 1.52 -38.88
CA SER A 106 4.69 1.41 -38.86
C SER A 106 5.29 2.81 -39.05
N ILE A 107 6.29 3.13 -38.24
CA ILE A 107 7.26 4.20 -38.51
C ILE A 107 8.45 3.56 -39.19
#